data_AF-A0A0L0S097-F1
#
_entry.id   AF-A0A0L0S097-F1
#
_cell.length_a   1.000
_cell.length_b   1.000
_cell.length_c   1.000
_cell.angle_alpha   90.00
_cell.angle_beta   90.00
_cell.angle_gamma   90.00
#
_symmetry.space_group_name_H-M   'P 1'
#
loop_
_entity.id
_entity.type
_entity.pdbx_description
1 polymer ?
#
loop_
_entity_poly.entity_id
_entity_poly.type
_entity_poly.pdbx_seq_one_letter_code
_entity_poly.pdbx_strand_id
1 'polypeptide(L)'
;MPDPAHVRVWLDQSGVHRTEAAFIDFIDGKVKLLKTNGAKIDVPIAALSPADQAVAYKLKGLTPPAALVADVSGPATEPPLDAPTTVGIDQ
;
A
#
# COMPACT_ATOMS: atom_id res chain seq x y z
N MET A 1 -2.19 15.29 8.90
CA MET A 1 -1.04 14.42 8.57
C MET A 1 -1.26 13.08 9.27
N PRO A 2 -0.97 11.93 8.64
CA PRO A 2 -1.16 10.63 9.25
C PRO A 2 -0.15 10.37 10.37
N ASP A 3 -0.48 9.46 11.28
CA ASP A 3 0.47 8.91 12.24
C ASP A 3 1.50 8.04 11.49
N PRO A 4 2.81 8.32 11.61
CA PRO A 4 3.86 7.59 10.90
C PRO A 4 3.86 6.09 11.20
N ALA A 5 3.38 5.63 12.37
CA ALA A 5 3.27 4.20 12.67
C ALA A 5 2.25 3.46 11.79
N HIS A 6 1.34 4.20 11.13
CA HIS A 6 0.28 3.65 10.29
C HIS A 6 0.51 3.91 8.79
N VAL A 7 1.60 4.59 8.43
CA VAL A 7 1.97 4.87 7.04
C VAL A 7 2.71 3.69 6.44
N ARG A 8 2.35 3.31 5.21
CA ARG A 8 3.08 2.33 4.41
C ARG A 8 3.05 2.70 2.93
N VAL A 9 3.84 1.97 2.15
CA VAL A 9 3.82 2.07 0.68
C VAL A 9 2.71 1.18 0.13
N TRP A 10 1.82 1.79 -0.64
CA TRP A 10 0.78 1.13 -1.44
C TRP A 10 1.23 1.09 -2.90
N LEU A 11 1.14 -0.08 -3.54
CA LEU A 11 1.46 -0.27 -4.94
C LEU A 11 0.17 -0.42 -5.76
N ASP A 12 0.22 0.10 -6.98
CA ASP A 12 -0.81 -0.20 -7.98
C ASP A 12 -0.63 -1.62 -8.56
N GLN A 13 -1.56 -2.07 -9.40
CA GLN A 13 -1.50 -3.37 -10.07
C GLN A 13 -0.20 -3.60 -10.86
N SER A 14 0.39 -2.56 -11.45
CA SER A 14 1.63 -2.65 -12.22
C SER A 14 2.90 -2.59 -11.34
N GLY A 15 2.78 -2.15 -10.09
CA GLY A 15 3.91 -1.90 -9.19
C GLY A 15 4.75 -0.67 -9.53
N VAL A 16 4.38 0.08 -10.58
CA VAL A 16 5.10 1.28 -11.05
C VAL A 16 4.79 2.48 -10.14
N HIS A 17 3.53 2.61 -9.74
CA HIS A 17 3.08 3.71 -8.89
C HIS A 17 3.13 3.29 -7.43
N ARG A 18 3.89 4.07 -6.66
CA ARG A 18 4.05 3.90 -5.22
C ARG A 18 3.44 5.09 -4.51
N THR A 19 2.60 4.83 -3.50
CA THR A 19 1.98 5.87 -2.70
C THR A 19 2.23 5.60 -1.22
N GLU A 20 2.96 6.49 -0.56
CA GLU A 20 3.10 6.50 0.90
C GLU A 20 1.85 7.08 1.54
N ALA A 21 1.08 6.24 2.23
CA ALA A 21 -0.15 6.65 2.86
C ALA A 21 -0.56 5.72 4.01
N ALA A 22 -1.33 6.28 4.94
CA ALA A 22 -2.04 5.50 5.94
C ALA A 22 -3.40 5.03 5.41
N PHE A 23 -3.78 3.81 5.77
CA PHE A 23 -5.13 3.30 5.55
C PHE A 23 -6.11 4.09 6.43
N ILE A 24 -7.20 4.57 5.83
CA ILE A 24 -8.31 5.19 6.55
C ILE A 24 -9.47 4.22 6.63
N ASP A 25 -9.92 3.74 5.46
CA ASP A 25 -11.09 2.88 5.36
C ASP A 25 -11.12 2.12 4.04
N PHE A 26 -11.99 1.12 3.95
CA PHE A 26 -12.34 0.40 2.74
C PHE A 26 -13.86 0.28 2.65
N ILE A 27 -14.45 0.95 1.66
CA ILE A 27 -15.90 1.03 1.47
C ILE A 27 -16.23 1.11 -0.02
N ASP A 28 -17.32 0.45 -0.45
CA ASP A 28 -17.79 0.46 -1.84
C ASP A 28 -16.73 0.10 -2.88
N GLY A 29 -15.87 -0.88 -2.56
CA GLY A 29 -14.80 -1.29 -3.46
C GLY A 29 -13.66 -0.27 -3.59
N LYS A 30 -13.59 0.74 -2.72
CA LYS A 30 -12.54 1.78 -2.73
C LYS A 30 -11.83 1.89 -1.39
N VAL A 31 -10.50 1.89 -1.46
CA VAL A 31 -9.61 2.11 -0.33
C VAL A 31 -9.37 3.60 -0.18
N LYS A 32 -9.68 4.12 1.01
CA LYS A 32 -9.42 5.51 1.41
C LYS A 32 -8.05 5.59 2.03
N LEU A 33 -7.17 6.39 1.44
CA LEU A 33 -5.79 6.56 1.87
C LEU A 33 -5.51 8.02 2.26
N LEU A 34 -4.79 8.23 3.36
CA LEU A 34 -4.26 9.54 3.78
C LEU A 34 -2.77 9.60 3.45
N LYS A 35 -2.40 10.34 2.43
CA LYS A 35 -1.00 10.57 2.05
C LYS A 35 -0.25 11.35 3.13
N THR A 36 1.07 11.21 3.16
CA THR A 36 1.97 11.95 4.07
C THR A 36 1.84 13.48 3.90
N ASN A 37 1.57 13.95 2.68
CA ASN A 37 1.29 15.36 2.39
C ASN A 37 -0.09 15.85 2.87
N GLY A 38 -0.89 15.00 3.52
CA GLY A 38 -2.22 15.32 4.04
C GLY A 38 -3.38 15.15 3.05
N ALA A 39 -3.12 14.81 1.79
CA ALA A 39 -4.18 14.56 0.81
C ALA A 39 -4.90 13.24 1.11
N LYS A 40 -6.24 13.25 1.04
CA LYS A 40 -7.08 12.05 1.11
C LYS A 40 -7.45 11.63 -0.31
N ILE A 41 -7.18 10.39 -0.65
CA ILE A 41 -7.50 9.82 -1.97
C ILE A 41 -8.36 8.57 -1.82
N ASP A 42 -9.21 8.34 -2.82
CA ASP A 42 -9.97 7.11 -2.98
C ASP A 42 -9.37 6.31 -4.13
N VAL A 43 -8.89 5.10 -3.84
CA VAL A 43 -8.28 4.19 -4.82
C VAL A 43 -9.17 2.98 -4.98
N PRO A 44 -9.62 2.62 -6.21
CA PRO A 44 -10.33 1.36 -6.43
C PRO A 44 -9.48 0.18 -5.93
N ILE A 45 -10.08 -0.75 -5.18
CA ILE A 45 -9.36 -1.94 -4.66
C ILE A 45 -8.72 -2.72 -5.81
N ALA A 46 -9.42 -2.82 -6.94
CA ALA A 46 -8.92 -3.51 -8.13
C ALA A 46 -7.68 -2.82 -8.72
N ALA A 47 -7.45 -1.53 -8.49
CA ALA A 47 -6.28 -0.80 -8.99
C ALA A 47 -5.02 -0.99 -8.13
N LEU A 48 -5.14 -1.62 -6.96
CA LEU A 48 -4.02 -1.96 -6.09
C LEU A 48 -3.38 -3.30 -6.48
N SER A 49 -2.12 -3.50 -6.08
CA SER A 49 -1.44 -4.79 -6.21
C SER A 49 -2.21 -5.89 -5.46
N PRO A 50 -2.14 -7.17 -5.87
CA PRO A 50 -2.81 -8.27 -5.16
C PRO A 50 -2.46 -8.34 -3.67
N ALA A 51 -1.18 -8.07 -3.33
CA ALA A 51 -0.71 -8.01 -1.95
C ALA A 51 -1.35 -6.85 -1.18
N ASP A 52 -1.42 -5.65 -1.78
CA ASP A 52 -2.04 -4.49 -1.14
C ASP A 52 -3.56 -4.62 -1.04
N GLN A 53 -4.19 -5.31 -1.98
CA GLN A 53 -5.60 -5.69 -1.86
C GLN A 53 -5.81 -6.54 -0.61
N ALA A 54 -5.04 -7.61 -0.43
CA ALA A 54 -5.12 -8.47 0.74
C ALA A 54 -4.90 -7.70 2.06
N VAL A 55 -3.96 -6.75 2.07
CA VAL A 55 -3.72 -5.87 3.23
C VAL A 55 -4.94 -4.98 3.51
N ALA A 56 -5.55 -4.36 2.50
CA ALA A 56 -6.76 -3.54 2.69
C ALA A 56 -7.93 -4.35 3.28
N TYR A 57 -8.16 -5.58 2.80
CA TYR A 57 -9.15 -6.49 3.39
C TYR A 57 -8.82 -6.78 4.86
N LYS A 58 -7.57 -7.13 5.16
CA LYS A 58 -7.12 -7.43 6.53
C LYS A 58 -7.30 -6.23 7.47
N LEU A 59 -6.91 -5.02 7.04
CA LEU A 59 -7.03 -3.79 7.83
C LEU A 59 -8.49 -3.40 8.07
N LYS A 60 -9.37 -3.68 7.11
CA LYS A 60 -10.82 -3.50 7.30
C LYS A 60 -11.45 -4.59 8.21
N GLY A 61 -10.72 -5.67 8.47
CA GLY A 61 -11.25 -6.85 9.17
C GLY A 61 -12.16 -7.72 8.31
N LEU A 62 -12.01 -7.65 6.98
CA LEU A 62 -12.75 -8.46 6.02
C LEU A 62 -11.91 -9.63 5.52
N THR A 63 -12.59 -10.70 5.12
CA THR A 63 -11.94 -11.84 4.45
C THR A 63 -11.60 -11.46 3.00
N PRO A 64 -10.33 -11.58 2.57
CA PRO A 64 -9.97 -11.38 1.17
C PRO A 64 -10.58 -12.49 0.29
N PRO A 65 -10.92 -12.18 -0.98
CA PRO A 65 -11.29 -13.19 -1.97
C PRO A 65 -10.28 -14.33 -2.08
N ALA A 66 -10.76 -15.56 -2.25
CA ALA A 66 -9.93 -16.78 -2.35
C ALA A 66 -8.84 -16.68 -3.45
N ALA A 67 -9.14 -15.98 -4.55
CA ALA A 67 -8.20 -15.77 -5.64
C ALA A 67 -6.97 -14.92 -5.24
N LEU A 68 -7.11 -14.02 -4.26
CA LEU A 68 -6.00 -13.20 -3.78
C LEU A 68 -5.10 -13.94 -2.77
N VAL A 69 -5.67 -14.86 -1.97
CA VAL A 69 -4.92 -15.60 -0.94
C VAL A 69 -4.16 -16.80 -1.51
N ALA A 70 -4.54 -17.30 -2.68
CA ALA A 70 -3.81 -18.38 -3.35
C ALA A 70 -2.47 -17.90 -3.94
N ASP A 71 -2.40 -16.63 -4.37
CA ASP A 71 -1.24 -16.03 -5.05
C ASP A 71 -0.24 -15.37 -4.09
N VAL A 72 -0.63 -15.09 -2.83
CA VAL A 72 0.27 -14.50 -1.82
C VAL A 72 1.23 -15.50 -1.16
N SER A 73 1.23 -16.77 -1.62
CA SER A 73 2.14 -17.83 -1.12
C SER A 73 3.54 -17.81 -1.76
N GLY A 74 3.80 -16.89 -2.70
CA GLY A 74 5.18 -16.50 -3.05
C GLY A 74 5.75 -15.57 -1.98
N PRO A 75 7.08 -15.53 -1.76
CA PRO A 75 7.63 -14.73 -0.67
C PRO A 75 7.15 -13.29 -0.87
N ALA A 76 6.51 -12.74 0.16
CA ALA A 76 6.32 -11.32 0.30
C ALA A 76 7.71 -10.69 0.13
N THR A 77 8.01 -10.31 -1.10
CA THR A 77 9.15 -9.48 -1.42
C THR A 77 8.73 -8.13 -0.86
N GLU A 78 8.96 -7.99 0.44
CA GLU A 78 9.35 -6.74 1.07
C GLU A 78 9.94 -5.85 -0.02
N PRO A 79 9.32 -4.69 -0.36
CA PRO A 79 10.02 -3.75 -1.23
C PRO A 79 11.40 -3.56 -0.60
N PRO A 80 12.49 -3.63 -1.37
CA PRO A 80 13.82 -3.70 -0.78
C PRO A 80 13.97 -2.52 0.17
N LEU A 81 14.34 -2.82 1.42
CA LEU A 81 14.70 -1.85 2.45
C LEU A 81 15.96 -1.04 2.07
N ASP A 82 16.50 -1.20 0.86
CA ASP A 82 17.72 -0.54 0.41
C ASP A 82 17.65 -0.14 -1.07
N ALA A 83 17.56 1.17 -1.34
CA ALA A 83 18.21 1.85 -2.46
C ALA A 83 18.19 3.38 -2.21
N PRO A 84 19.26 4.11 -2.54
CA PRO A 84 20.26 4.56 -1.58
C PRO A 84 20.01 5.99 -1.09
N THR A 85 20.48 6.30 0.12
CA THR A 85 20.84 7.67 0.50
C THR A 85 21.87 8.19 -0.49
N THR A 86 21.45 8.91 -1.53
CA THR A 86 22.35 9.81 -2.26
C THR A 86 22.41 11.11 -1.48
N VAL A 87 23.24 11.11 -0.44
CA VAL A 87 23.81 12.34 0.09
C VAL A 87 25.20 12.43 -0.53
N GLY A 88 25.22 12.97 -1.75
CA GLY A 88 26.43 13.62 -2.25
C GLY A 88 26.61 14.89 -1.44
N ILE A 89 27.63 14.90 -0.57
CA ILE A 89 28.21 16.15 -0.09
C ILE A 89 29.63 16.15 -0.63
N ASP A 90 29.80 16.90 -1.70
CA ASP A 90 31.07 17.48 -2.10
C ASP A 90 31.60 18.32 -0.94
N GLN A 91 32.81 18.00 -0.46
CA GLN A 91 33.91 18.86 0.03
C GLN A 91 34.90 18.01 0.84
#